data_AF-A0A842NWC5-F1
#
_entry.id   AF-A0A842NWC5-F1
#
_cell.length_a   1.000
_cell.length_b   1.000
_cell.length_c   1.000
_cell.angle_alpha   90.00
_cell.angle_beta   90.00
_cell.angle_gamma   90.00
#
_symmetry.space_group_name_H-M   'P 1'
#
loop_
_entity.id
_entity.type
_entity.pdbx_description
1 polymer ?
#
loop_
_entity_poly.entity_id
_entity_poly.type
_entity_poly.pdbx_seq_one_letter_code
_entity_poly.pdbx_strand_id
1 'polypeptide(L)'
;MKISITCDDKYEARKLASLIFIKDGKETYITGILNIVKNELIVSLKDKSAHSILLKDEENVESFADFIQSVIDKEHTLISTEIIENIVKIVKE
;
A
#
# COMPACT_ATOMS: atom_id res chain seq x y z
N MET A 1 -8.48 7.92 -9.08
CA MET A 1 -7.79 6.83 -9.85
C MET A 1 -7.95 5.44 -9.19
N LYS A 2 -7.75 4.32 -9.91
CA LYS A 2 -7.83 2.94 -9.36
C LYS A 2 -6.63 2.08 -9.73
N ILE A 3 -6.21 1.18 -8.84
CA ILE A 3 -5.14 0.20 -9.08
C ILE A 3 -5.47 -1.14 -8.43
N SER A 4 -4.89 -2.23 -8.94
CA SER A 4 -4.91 -3.55 -8.28
C SER A 4 -3.47 -3.98 -8.05
N ILE A 5 -3.13 -4.26 -6.79
CA ILE A 5 -1.80 -4.73 -6.39
C ILE A 5 -1.91 -6.19 -5.98
N THR A 6 -1.12 -7.05 -6.60
CA THR A 6 -1.04 -8.47 -6.24
C THR A 6 0.09 -8.68 -5.23
N CYS A 7 -0.27 -9.18 -4.06
CA CYS A 7 0.66 -9.52 -3.00
C CYS A 7 1.17 -10.96 -3.17
N ASP A 8 2.27 -11.29 -2.49
CA ASP A 8 2.86 -12.65 -2.53
C ASP A 8 1.82 -13.70 -2.09
N ASP A 9 1.09 -13.40 -1.02
CA ASP A 9 -0.02 -14.22 -0.54
C ASP A 9 -1.18 -13.40 0.04
N LYS A 10 -2.19 -14.12 0.54
CA LYS A 10 -3.37 -13.55 1.19
C LYS A 10 -3.06 -12.82 2.50
N TYR A 11 -2.01 -13.23 3.20
CA TYR A 11 -1.62 -12.60 4.45
C TYR A 11 -1.00 -11.22 4.18
N GLU A 12 -0.09 -11.13 3.21
CA GLU A 12 0.53 -9.88 2.78
C GLU A 12 -0.51 -8.91 2.19
N ALA A 13 -1.52 -9.41 1.47
CA ALA A 13 -2.64 -8.57 1.02
C ALA A 13 -3.45 -7.96 2.18
N ARG A 14 -3.70 -8.73 3.24
CA ARG A 14 -4.39 -8.22 4.44
C ARG A 14 -3.56 -7.19 5.19
N LYS A 15 -2.25 -7.43 5.28
CA LYS A 15 -1.28 -6.53 5.90
C LYS A 15 -1.16 -5.22 5.11
N LEU A 16 -1.04 -5.27 3.80
CA LEU A 16 -1.03 -4.07 2.95
C LEU A 16 -2.32 -3.26 3.12
N ALA A 17 -3.49 -3.91 3.06
CA ALA A 17 -4.77 -3.25 3.21
C ALA A 17 -4.96 -2.58 4.58
N SER A 18 -4.51 -3.21 5.68
CA SER A 18 -4.60 -2.64 7.03
C SER A 18 -3.71 -1.41 7.23
N LEU A 19 -2.61 -1.31 6.48
CA LEU A 19 -1.68 -0.18 6.51
C LEU A 19 -2.12 0.97 5.60
N ILE A 20 -2.74 0.66 4.46
CA ILE A 20 -3.13 1.68 3.48
C ILE A 20 -4.37 2.46 3.92
N PHE A 21 -5.38 1.83 4.54
CA PHE A 21 -6.68 2.48 4.70
C PHE A 21 -7.24 2.38 6.12
N ILE A 22 -7.31 3.53 6.78
CA ILE A 22 -8.02 3.69 8.06
C ILE A 22 -9.41 4.23 7.77
N LYS A 23 -10.43 3.37 7.96
CA LYS A 23 -11.84 3.64 7.63
C LYS A 23 -12.38 4.95 8.20
N ASP A 24 -12.00 5.32 9.42
CA ASP A 24 -12.55 6.49 10.11
C ASP A 24 -11.90 7.81 9.68
N GLY A 25 -10.75 7.77 8.98
CA GLY A 25 -10.02 8.97 8.54
C GLY A 25 -9.90 9.14 7.03
N LYS A 26 -10.15 8.10 6.22
CA LYS A 26 -9.74 8.06 4.79
C LYS A 26 -8.26 8.36 4.57
N GLU A 27 -7.46 8.14 5.61
CA GLU A 27 -6.03 8.39 5.61
C GLU A 27 -5.28 7.07 5.53
N THR A 28 -4.06 7.16 5.00
CA THR A 28 -3.09 6.07 5.11
C THR A 28 -2.36 6.12 6.45
N TYR A 29 -1.98 4.94 6.95
CA TYR A 29 -1.08 4.82 8.09
C TYR A 29 0.39 4.84 7.66
N ILE A 30 0.65 4.68 6.36
CA ILE A 30 1.96 4.79 5.73
C ILE A 30 2.36 6.26 5.68
N THR A 31 3.57 6.57 6.11
CA THR A 31 4.15 7.92 6.08
C THR A 31 5.26 8.07 5.04
N GLY A 32 5.73 6.96 4.46
CA GLY A 32 6.83 6.97 3.51
C GLY A 32 7.23 5.57 3.07
N ILE A 33 7.91 5.49 1.93
CA ILE A 33 8.64 4.30 1.49
C ILE A 33 10.10 4.46 1.91
N LEU A 34 10.61 3.52 2.69
CA LEU A 34 11.98 3.56 3.21
C LEU A 34 12.96 2.85 2.28
N ASN A 35 12.55 1.74 1.67
CA ASN A 35 13.39 0.97 0.75
C ASN A 35 12.54 0.03 -0.12
N ILE A 36 13.11 -0.40 -1.24
CA ILE A 36 12.58 -1.45 -2.11
C ILE A 36 13.69 -2.47 -2.36
N VAL A 37 13.40 -3.75 -2.12
CA VAL A 37 14.33 -4.87 -2.33
C VAL A 37 13.62 -5.96 -3.13
N LYS A 38 13.81 -5.96 -4.45
CA LYS A 38 13.04 -6.83 -5.36
C LYS A 38 11.54 -6.63 -5.15
N ASN A 39 10.79 -7.70 -4.89
CA ASN A 39 9.36 -7.68 -4.61
C ASN A 39 9.01 -7.30 -3.17
N GLU A 40 9.98 -6.89 -2.35
CA GLU A 40 9.77 -6.44 -0.97
C GLU A 40 9.74 -4.91 -0.88
N LEU A 41 8.68 -4.38 -0.30
CA LEU A 41 8.51 -2.95 -0.02
C LEU A 41 8.64 -2.69 1.47
N ILE A 42 9.54 -1.80 1.88
CA ILE A 42 9.70 -1.36 3.27
C ILE A 42 9.06 0.02 3.44
N VAL A 43 8.07 0.12 4.31
CA VAL A 43 7.32 1.38 4.57
C VAL A 43 7.47 1.84 6.01
N SER A 44 7.47 3.16 6.22
CA SER A 44 7.36 3.77 7.55
C SER A 44 5.89 4.04 7.88
N LEU A 45 5.55 3.93 9.16
CA LEU A 45 4.20 4.16 9.65
C LEU A 45 4.12 5.38 10.60
N LYS A 46 2.90 5.81 10.92
CA LYS A 46 2.63 6.94 11.84
C LYS A 46 3.18 6.73 13.25
N ASP A 47 3.25 5.49 13.73
CA ASP A 47 3.86 5.14 15.02
C ASP A 47 5.40 5.05 14.99
N LYS A 48 6.01 5.44 13.86
CA LYS A 48 7.47 5.41 13.62
C LYS A 48 8.06 4.01 13.49
N SER A 49 7.24 2.96 13.43
CA SER A 49 7.70 1.63 13.05
C SER A 49 7.96 1.54 11.54
N ALA A 50 8.74 0.53 11.15
CA ALA A 50 8.93 0.13 9.77
C ALA A 50 8.36 -1.27 9.57
N HIS A 51 7.67 -1.49 8.45
CA HIS A 51 7.16 -2.80 8.07
C HIS A 51 7.56 -3.12 6.63
N SER A 52 7.94 -4.37 6.43
CA SER A 52 8.12 -4.96 5.11
C SER A 52 6.79 -5.48 4.59
N ILE A 53 6.56 -5.45 3.27
CA ILE A 53 5.41 -6.04 2.59
C ILE A 53 5.92 -6.77 1.35
N LEU A 54 5.57 -8.06 1.20
CA LEU A 54 5.95 -8.84 0.03
C LEU A 54 4.86 -8.80 -1.03
N LEU A 55 5.22 -8.27 -2.19
CA LEU A 55 4.36 -8.27 -3.37
C LEU A 55 4.69 -9.43 -4.29
N LYS A 56 3.84 -9.68 -5.29
CA LYS A 56 4.03 -10.81 -6.21
C LYS A 56 5.36 -10.71 -6.99
N ASP A 57 5.71 -9.51 -7.42
CA ASP A 57 6.86 -9.22 -8.27
C ASP A 57 7.25 -7.73 -8.17
N GLU A 58 8.38 -7.38 -8.78
CA GLU A 58 8.92 -6.02 -8.81
C GLU A 58 7.98 -5.02 -9.50
N GLU A 59 7.23 -5.45 -10.52
CA GLU A 59 6.25 -4.61 -11.24
C GLU A 59 5.12 -4.15 -10.30
N ASN A 60 4.63 -5.05 -9.43
CA ASN A 60 3.64 -4.69 -8.42
C ASN A 60 4.21 -3.71 -7.38
N VAL A 61 5.51 -3.79 -7.06
CA VAL A 61 6.17 -2.84 -6.15
C VAL A 61 6.26 -1.46 -6.78
N GLU A 62 6.77 -1.37 -8.00
CA GLU A 62 6.88 -0.10 -8.73
C GLU A 62 5.50 0.55 -8.90
N SER A 63 4.51 -0.23 -9.33
CA SER A 63 3.14 0.24 -9.53
C SER A 63 2.50 0.74 -8.24
N PHE A 64 2.72 0.05 -7.11
CA PHE A 64 2.22 0.52 -5.82
C PHE A 64 2.96 1.77 -5.33
N ALA A 65 4.29 1.79 -5.45
CA ALA A 65 5.12 2.90 -5.00
C ALA A 65 4.74 4.20 -5.70
N ASP A 66 4.60 4.16 -7.04
CA ASP A 66 4.12 5.29 -7.83
C ASP A 66 2.71 5.72 -7.42
N PHE A 67 1.80 4.75 -7.23
CA PHE A 67 0.43 5.05 -6.86
C PHE A 67 0.30 5.69 -5.47
N ILE A 68 1.03 5.22 -4.48
CA ILE A 68 0.89 5.68 -3.09
C ILE A 68 1.63 7.01 -2.83
N GLN A 69 2.64 7.34 -3.64
CA GLN A 69 3.46 8.55 -3.44
C GLN A 69 2.62 9.82 -3.35
N SER A 70 1.69 10.04 -4.30
CA SER A 70 0.81 11.22 -4.25
C SER A 70 -0.13 11.26 -3.03
N VAL A 71 -0.41 10.10 -2.42
CA VAL A 71 -1.21 10.03 -1.18
C VAL A 71 -0.35 10.43 0.02
N ILE A 72 0.90 9.97 0.05
CA ILE A 72 1.89 10.35 1.08
C ILE A 72 2.16 11.86 1.02
N ASP A 73 2.29 12.41 -0.18
CA ASP A 73 2.50 13.84 -0.44
C ASP A 73 1.24 14.69 -0.24
N LYS A 74 0.12 14.06 0.13
CA LYS A 74 -1.19 14.68 0.40
C LYS A 74 -1.82 15.39 -0.81
N GLU A 75 -1.40 15.02 -2.02
CA GLU A 75 -2.00 15.49 -3.27
C GLU A 75 -3.32 14.78 -3.57
N HIS A 76 -3.43 13.50 -3.19
CA HIS A 76 -4.65 12.70 -3.37
C HIS A 76 -5.09 12.03 -2.06
N THR A 77 -6.39 11.83 -1.92
CA THR A 77 -6.98 11.12 -0.77
C THR A 77 -7.45 9.73 -1.17
N LEU A 78 -7.30 8.74 -0.27
CA LEU A 78 -7.82 7.40 -0.48
C LEU A 78 -9.34 7.37 -0.32
N ILE A 79 -10.02 6.68 -1.23
CA ILE A 79 -11.47 6.55 -1.24
C ILE A 79 -11.89 5.20 -0.67
N SER A 80 -11.26 4.12 -1.12
CA SER A 80 -11.60 2.77 -0.68
C SER A 80 -10.49 1.76 -0.96
N THR A 81 -10.58 0.64 -0.24
CA THR A 81 -9.75 -0.56 -0.45
C THR A 81 -10.60 -1.81 -0.38
N GLU A 82 -10.37 -2.76 -1.27
CA GLU A 82 -11.01 -4.08 -1.29
C GLU A 82 -9.94 -5.18 -1.40
N ILE A 83 -10.11 -6.27 -0.64
CA ILE A 83 -9.22 -7.43 -0.69
C ILE A 83 -9.94 -8.58 -1.40
N ILE A 84 -9.32 -9.14 -2.44
CA ILE A 84 -9.78 -10.34 -3.15
C ILE A 84 -8.61 -11.33 -3.21
N GLU A 85 -8.66 -12.36 -2.37
CA GLU A 85 -7.53 -13.27 -2.13
C GLU A 85 -6.22 -12.53 -1.80
N ASN A 86 -5.20 -12.61 -2.67
CA ASN A 86 -3.93 -11.92 -2.53
C ASN A 86 -3.90 -10.57 -3.28
N ILE A 87 -5.03 -10.08 -3.80
CA ILE A 87 -5.12 -8.82 -4.53
C ILE A 87 -5.74 -7.73 -3.65
N VAL A 88 -5.09 -6.58 -3.59
CA VAL A 88 -5.61 -5.36 -2.97
C VAL A 88 -5.98 -4.36 -4.05
N LYS A 89 -7.27 -4.07 -4.18
CA LYS A 89 -7.76 -3.00 -5.04
C LYS A 89 -7.83 -1.72 -4.24
N ILE A 90 -7.27 -0.64 -4.79
CA ILE A 90 -7.17 0.65 -4.11
C ILE A 90 -7.76 1.73 -5.03
N VAL A 91 -8.57 2.60 -4.46
CA VAL A 91 -9.14 3.77 -5.14
C VAL A 91 -8.68 5.02 -4.41
N LYS A 92 -8.14 5.98 -5.14
CA LYS A 92 -7.88 7.37 -4.69
C LYS A 92 -8.66 8.34 -5.57
N GLU A 93 -8.71 9.62 -5.21
CA GLU A 93 -9.20 10.69 -6.11
C GLU A 93 -8.44 10.68 -7.46
#